data_AF-A0A1K0H306-F1
#
_entry.id   AF-A0A1K0H306-F1
#
_cell.length_a   1.000
_cell.length_b   1.000
_cell.length_c   1.000
_cell.angle_alpha   90.00
_cell.angle_beta   90.00
_cell.angle_gamma   90.00
#
_symmetry.space_group_name_H-M   'P 1'
#
loop_
_entity.id
_entity.type
_entity.pdbx_description
1 polymer ?
#
loop_
_entity_poly.entity_id
_entity_poly.type
_entity_poly.pdbx_seq_one_letter_code
_entity_poly.pdbx_strand_id
1 'polypeptide(L)'
;MNERPPEAEIGVIGGSGLYALLDGATEHDVSTPYGAPSDRITIAEVGGRRVAFLPRHGRDHRFPPHKIPYRANLWALRSLGVRQIVAPCAVGGLRPELGPGTFVVPDQLIDRTSGRQQTYYDSGAVHVSFADPYCPVGRRAVLAAGERVSPVDGGTMVVVEGPRFSTRAESRWFAEIGGSIVNMTGHPEAVLARELALCYTAIALVTDLDAGVEGEHGVTMSEVFRVFTENTAKLRDILLDTVTRLPAERECACPSTLDGIKLPIDLP
;
A
#
# COMPACT_ATOMS: atom_id res chain seq x y z
N MET A 1 -30.23 -4.30 11.64
CA MET A 1 -29.48 -3.04 11.82
C MET A 1 -29.58 -2.30 10.50
N ASN A 2 -30.06 -1.04 10.50
CA ASN A 2 -29.99 -0.20 9.31
C ASN A 2 -28.51 0.15 9.10
N GLU A 3 -27.83 -0.58 8.22
CA GLU A 3 -26.48 -0.24 7.80
C GLU A 3 -26.52 1.12 7.13
N ARG A 4 -25.79 2.08 7.70
CA ARG A 4 -25.55 3.37 7.04
C ARG A 4 -24.83 3.07 5.71
N PRO A 5 -25.22 3.71 4.60
CA PRO A 5 -24.51 3.52 3.35
C PRO A 5 -23.02 3.90 3.51
N PRO A 6 -22.10 3.21 2.82
CA PRO A 6 -20.67 3.47 2.97
C PRO A 6 -20.34 4.90 2.58
N GLU A 7 -19.47 5.55 3.35
CA GLU A 7 -18.99 6.89 3.02
C GLU A 7 -17.99 6.85 1.87
N ALA A 8 -17.20 5.79 1.74
CA ALA A 8 -16.35 5.52 0.59
C ALA A 8 -16.27 4.02 0.30
N GLU A 9 -16.17 3.65 -0.98
CA GLU A 9 -16.04 2.25 -1.40
C GLU A 9 -14.57 1.83 -1.53
N ILE A 10 -13.75 2.77 -1.99
CA ILE A 10 -12.35 2.56 -2.35
C ILE A 10 -11.47 3.48 -1.49
N GLY A 11 -10.38 2.93 -0.97
CA GLY A 11 -9.34 3.66 -0.27
C GLY A 11 -8.10 3.81 -1.15
N VAL A 12 -7.45 4.96 -1.09
CA VAL A 12 -6.12 5.18 -1.63
C VAL A 12 -5.18 5.61 -0.50
N ILE A 13 -4.11 4.83 -0.29
CA ILE A 13 -3.10 5.15 0.72
C ILE A 13 -1.87 5.73 0.04
N GLY A 14 -1.75 7.06 0.09
CA GLY A 14 -0.68 7.81 -0.58
C GLY A 14 0.67 7.69 0.13
N GLY A 15 1.70 7.22 -0.57
CA GLY A 15 3.08 7.17 -0.07
C GLY A 15 3.83 8.50 -0.18
N SER A 16 5.15 8.46 -0.03
CA SER A 16 6.04 9.59 -0.27
C SER A 16 5.72 10.27 -1.60
N GLY A 17 5.52 11.60 -1.58
CA GLY A 17 5.25 12.39 -2.78
C GLY A 17 3.79 12.42 -3.25
N LEU A 18 2.88 11.65 -2.65
CA LEU A 18 1.44 11.72 -2.90
C LEU A 18 0.70 12.08 -1.60
N TYR A 19 0.54 13.38 -1.34
CA TYR A 19 -0.09 13.90 -0.11
C TYR A 19 -1.51 14.44 -0.30
N ALA A 20 -1.91 14.62 -1.57
CA ALA A 20 -3.26 14.97 -1.97
C ALA A 20 -3.54 14.33 -3.32
N LEU A 21 -4.77 13.84 -3.51
CA LEU A 21 -5.20 13.20 -4.75
C LEU A 21 -6.52 13.79 -5.28
N LEU A 22 -7.40 14.22 -4.37
CA LEU A 22 -8.80 14.48 -4.68
C LEU A 22 -9.09 15.98 -4.59
N ASP A 23 -9.47 16.57 -5.71
CA ASP A 23 -9.93 17.96 -5.77
C ASP A 23 -11.37 18.06 -5.22
N GLY A 24 -11.69 19.11 -4.47
CA GLY A 24 -13.02 19.28 -3.86
C GLY A 24 -13.36 18.28 -2.75
N ALA A 25 -12.37 17.62 -2.16
CA ALA A 25 -12.58 16.61 -1.14
C ALA A 25 -13.05 17.19 0.21
N THR A 26 -13.83 16.40 0.93
CA THR A 26 -14.25 16.68 2.31
C THR A 26 -13.32 15.97 3.29
N GLU A 27 -12.90 16.65 4.37
CA GLU A 27 -12.08 16.04 5.42
C GLU A 27 -12.96 15.33 6.46
N HIS A 28 -12.50 14.16 6.91
CA HIS A 28 -13.15 13.31 7.90
C HIS A 28 -12.17 12.99 9.04
N ASP A 29 -12.55 13.37 10.26
CA ASP A 29 -11.87 12.98 11.48
C ASP A 29 -12.43 11.64 11.97
N VAL A 30 -11.65 10.55 11.83
CA VAL A 30 -12.08 9.19 12.21
C VAL A 30 -11.31 8.72 13.44
N SER A 31 -12.04 8.39 14.50
CA SER A 31 -11.47 7.78 15.71
C SER A 31 -11.35 6.26 15.54
N THR A 32 -10.31 5.66 16.11
CA THR A 32 -10.11 4.20 16.10
C THR A 32 -9.69 3.69 17.48
N PRO A 33 -9.94 2.40 17.80
CA PRO A 33 -9.40 1.77 19.00
C PRO A 33 -7.86 1.73 19.06
N TYR A 34 -7.19 1.99 17.94
CA TYR A 34 -5.73 1.91 17.78
C TYR A 34 -5.06 3.28 17.74
N GLY A 35 -5.78 4.35 18.11
CA GLY A 35 -5.32 5.73 18.08
C GLY A 35 -5.76 6.48 16.82
N ALA A 36 -5.15 7.64 16.60
CA ALA A 36 -5.43 8.45 15.42
C ALA A 36 -4.76 7.85 14.16
N PRO A 37 -5.40 7.90 12.99
CA PRO A 37 -4.75 7.65 11.71
C PRO A 37 -3.61 8.63 11.43
N SER A 38 -2.84 8.35 10.38
CA SER A 38 -1.72 9.20 9.95
C SER A 38 -2.15 10.63 9.69
N ASP A 39 -3.37 10.89 9.24
CA ASP A 39 -3.96 12.21 9.05
C ASP A 39 -5.49 12.11 8.94
N ARG A 40 -6.17 13.23 8.74
CA ARG A 40 -7.57 13.24 8.31
C ARG A 40 -7.73 12.52 6.99
N ILE A 41 -8.83 11.77 6.85
CA ILE A 41 -9.15 11.09 5.60
C ILE A 41 -9.93 12.07 4.73
N THR A 42 -9.54 12.22 3.47
CA THR A 42 -10.29 13.03 2.52
C THR A 42 -11.17 12.16 1.65
N ILE A 43 -12.43 12.56 1.42
CA ILE A 43 -13.36 11.82 0.56
C ILE A 43 -13.85 12.73 -0.57
N ALA A 44 -13.77 12.23 -1.80
CA ALA A 44 -14.35 12.84 -3.00
C ALA A 44 -14.85 11.78 -3.98
N GLU A 45 -15.49 12.23 -5.06
CA GLU A 45 -15.91 11.37 -6.16
C GLU A 45 -14.84 11.32 -7.26
N VAL A 46 -14.54 10.11 -7.74
CA VAL A 46 -13.66 9.86 -8.89
C VAL A 46 -14.38 8.89 -9.83
N GLY A 47 -14.74 9.36 -11.02
CA GLY A 47 -15.42 8.53 -12.03
C GLY A 47 -16.69 7.85 -11.50
N GLY A 48 -17.52 8.58 -10.72
CA GLY A 48 -18.74 8.05 -10.12
C GLY A 48 -18.54 7.19 -8.88
N ARG A 49 -17.32 7.07 -8.36
CA ARG A 49 -16.99 6.27 -7.16
C ARG A 49 -16.56 7.17 -6.01
N ARG A 50 -17.07 6.92 -4.80
CA ARG A 50 -16.58 7.63 -3.60
C ARG A 50 -15.25 7.02 -3.15
N VAL A 51 -14.20 7.84 -3.15
CA VAL A 51 -12.83 7.45 -2.82
C VAL A 51 -12.38 8.15 -1.55
N ALA A 52 -11.91 7.38 -0.58
CA ALA A 52 -11.21 7.86 0.60
C ALA A 52 -9.71 7.90 0.33
N PHE A 53 -9.03 9.01 0.65
CA PHE A 53 -7.60 9.16 0.52
C PHE A 53 -6.96 9.42 1.89
N LEU A 54 -5.86 8.72 2.18
CA LEU A 54 -5.10 8.86 3.42
C LEU A 54 -3.59 8.95 3.11
N PRO A 55 -2.91 10.06 3.44
CA PRO A 55 -1.46 10.14 3.30
C PRO A 55 -0.78 9.29 4.38
N ARG A 56 -0.07 8.25 3.95
CA ARG A 56 0.58 7.25 4.81
C ARG A 56 1.50 7.87 5.85
N HIS A 57 2.27 8.87 5.46
CA HIS A 57 3.26 9.55 6.30
C HIS A 57 2.71 10.79 7.02
N GLY A 58 1.41 11.06 6.91
CA GLY A 58 0.83 12.38 7.20
C GLY A 58 1.05 13.37 6.05
N ARG A 59 0.22 14.41 5.95
CA ARG A 59 0.30 15.40 4.84
C ARG A 59 1.62 16.19 4.79
N ASP A 60 2.32 16.25 5.92
CA ASP A 60 3.61 16.91 6.15
C ASP A 60 4.80 15.92 6.19
N HIS A 61 4.56 14.64 5.88
CA HIS A 61 5.56 13.58 5.92
C HIS A 61 6.18 13.32 7.30
N ARG A 62 5.47 13.64 8.40
CA ARG A 62 6.00 13.52 9.77
C ARG A 62 6.30 12.09 10.24
N PHE A 63 5.60 11.08 9.72
CA PHE A 63 5.76 9.71 10.21
C PHE A 63 6.83 8.94 9.43
N PRO A 64 7.97 8.59 10.04
CA PRO A 64 8.87 7.60 9.44
C PRO A 64 8.18 6.22 9.39
N PRO A 65 8.62 5.30 8.51
CA PRO A 65 7.91 4.04 8.27
C PRO A 65 7.55 3.23 9.53
N HIS A 66 8.52 3.07 10.43
CA HIS A 66 8.38 2.35 11.70
C HIS A 66 7.44 3.02 12.75
N LYS A 67 6.98 4.25 12.49
CA LYS A 67 6.04 4.99 13.36
C LYS A 67 4.68 5.25 12.73
N ILE A 68 4.44 4.78 11.50
CA ILE A 68 3.12 4.90 10.89
C ILE A 68 2.09 4.13 11.73
N PRO A 69 0.94 4.73 12.07
CA PRO A 69 -0.13 4.05 12.82
C PRO A 69 -0.94 3.12 11.89
N TYR A 70 -0.31 2.08 11.33
CA TYR A 70 -0.90 1.20 10.32
C TYR A 70 -2.26 0.61 10.74
N ARG A 71 -2.38 0.17 12.00
CA ARG A 71 -3.64 -0.36 12.55
C ARG A 71 -4.76 0.67 12.50
N ALA A 72 -4.49 1.91 12.90
CA ALA A 72 -5.47 2.99 12.88
C ALA A 72 -5.83 3.39 11.44
N ASN A 73 -4.86 3.45 10.53
CA ASN A 73 -5.08 3.78 9.13
C ASN A 73 -6.10 2.84 8.46
N LEU A 74 -5.85 1.53 8.57
CA LEU A 74 -6.63 0.51 7.90
C LEU A 74 -8.00 0.33 8.56
N TRP A 75 -8.06 0.46 9.89
CA TRP A 75 -9.32 0.46 10.62
C TRP A 75 -10.20 1.64 10.22
N ALA A 76 -9.65 2.86 10.21
CA ALA A 76 -10.40 4.06 9.87
C ALA A 76 -10.96 4.02 8.45
N LEU A 77 -10.17 3.58 7.47
CA LEU A 77 -10.66 3.39 6.10
C LEU A 77 -11.81 2.39 6.07
N ARG A 78 -11.67 1.26 6.76
CA ARG A 78 -12.73 0.24 6.79
C ARG A 78 -14.02 0.73 7.46
N SER A 79 -13.90 1.51 8.55
CA SER A 79 -15.04 2.13 9.25
C SER A 79 -15.82 3.10 8.37
N LEU A 80 -15.17 3.72 7.37
CA LEU A 80 -15.82 4.56 6.37
C LEU A 80 -16.49 3.76 5.25
N GLY A 81 -16.46 2.42 5.33
CA GLY A 81 -17.04 1.54 4.32
C GLY A 81 -16.08 1.06 3.25
N VAL A 82 -14.79 1.45 3.29
CA VAL A 82 -13.81 1.01 2.29
C VAL A 82 -13.70 -0.50 2.30
N ARG A 83 -13.70 -1.11 1.11
CA ARG A 83 -13.53 -2.57 0.93
C ARG A 83 -12.41 -2.95 -0.04
N GLN A 84 -11.89 -1.97 -0.78
CA GLN A 84 -10.79 -2.12 -1.72
C GLN A 84 -9.78 -0.99 -1.54
N ILE A 85 -8.49 -1.30 -1.48
CA ILE A 85 -7.40 -0.35 -1.27
C ILE A 85 -6.39 -0.44 -2.39
N VAL A 86 -6.01 0.72 -2.91
CA VAL A 86 -4.87 0.90 -3.82
C VAL A 86 -3.79 1.71 -3.10
N ALA A 87 -2.61 1.14 -2.98
CA ALA A 87 -1.54 1.65 -2.14
C ALA A 87 -0.28 1.90 -2.98
N PRO A 88 -0.13 3.09 -3.58
CA PRO A 88 1.12 3.47 -4.23
C PRO A 88 2.26 3.63 -3.21
N CYS A 89 3.46 3.20 -3.60
CA CYS A 89 4.67 3.29 -2.79
C CYS A 89 5.92 3.53 -3.66
N ALA A 90 6.89 4.26 -3.09
CA ALA A 90 8.24 4.36 -3.65
C ALA A 90 9.06 3.16 -3.21
N VAL A 91 9.88 2.62 -4.11
CA VAL A 91 10.71 1.43 -3.88
C VAL A 91 12.09 1.58 -4.53
N GLY A 92 13.09 0.87 -4.00
CA GLY A 92 14.35 0.63 -4.69
C GLY A 92 14.28 -0.66 -5.52
N GLY A 93 14.85 -0.65 -6.72
CA GLY A 93 15.02 -1.85 -7.54
C GLY A 93 16.18 -2.70 -7.04
N LEU A 94 15.99 -4.02 -6.97
CA LEU A 94 17.05 -4.98 -6.60
C LEU A 94 17.60 -5.73 -7.82
N ARG A 95 17.11 -5.41 -9.01
CA ARG A 95 17.48 -6.05 -10.29
C ARG A 95 17.79 -4.98 -11.32
N PRO A 96 18.81 -5.16 -12.19
CA PRO A 96 19.22 -4.15 -13.16
C PRO A 96 18.09 -3.67 -14.09
N GLU A 97 17.18 -4.56 -14.47
CA GLU A 97 16.03 -4.25 -15.33
C GLU A 97 14.94 -3.42 -14.64
N LEU A 98 14.95 -3.34 -13.30
CA LEU A 98 14.00 -2.57 -12.50
C LEU A 98 14.62 -1.21 -12.12
N GLY A 99 14.94 -0.40 -13.13
CA GLY A 99 15.50 0.94 -12.93
C GLY A 99 14.48 2.03 -12.54
N PRO A 100 14.95 3.25 -12.20
CA PRO A 100 14.08 4.37 -11.84
C PRO A 100 13.02 4.71 -12.91
N GLY A 101 11.80 4.97 -12.47
CA GLY A 101 10.64 5.25 -13.35
C GLY A 101 9.87 4.01 -13.77
N THR A 102 10.38 2.81 -13.50
CA THR A 102 9.66 1.55 -13.71
C THR A 102 8.53 1.41 -12.72
N PHE A 103 7.34 1.06 -13.21
CA PHE A 103 6.21 0.66 -12.37
C PHE A 103 6.20 -0.87 -12.22
N VAL A 104 5.97 -1.35 -11.02
CA VAL A 104 5.86 -2.77 -10.68
C VAL A 104 4.55 -3.01 -9.93
N VAL A 105 3.83 -4.05 -10.29
CA VAL A 105 2.64 -4.52 -9.55
C VAL A 105 3.02 -5.83 -8.85
N PRO A 106 3.57 -5.75 -7.62
CA PRO A 106 4.08 -6.93 -6.94
C PRO A 106 2.96 -7.94 -6.65
N ASP A 107 3.33 -9.21 -6.58
CA ASP A 107 2.47 -10.34 -6.21
C ASP A 107 2.87 -10.98 -4.89
N GLN A 108 4.10 -10.74 -4.43
CA GLN A 108 4.66 -11.31 -3.21
C GLN A 108 5.39 -10.29 -2.36
N LEU A 109 5.61 -10.62 -1.08
CA LEU A 109 6.42 -9.81 -0.18
C LEU A 109 7.25 -10.67 0.78
N ILE A 110 8.37 -10.13 1.25
CA ILE A 110 9.21 -10.70 2.32
C ILE A 110 9.28 -9.67 3.45
N ASP A 111 8.84 -10.05 4.65
CA ASP A 111 8.92 -9.20 5.84
C ASP A 111 10.31 -9.24 6.48
N ARG A 112 10.98 -8.08 6.54
CA ARG A 112 12.22 -7.83 7.29
C ARG A 112 12.05 -6.68 8.30
N THR A 113 10.81 -6.40 8.68
CA THR A 113 10.45 -5.41 9.70
C THR A 113 10.60 -6.01 11.10
N SER A 114 10.69 -5.16 12.12
CA SER A 114 10.85 -5.55 13.52
C SER A 114 10.19 -4.52 14.44
N GLY A 115 9.41 -4.99 15.42
CA GLY A 115 8.85 -4.11 16.47
C GLY A 115 7.59 -3.33 16.07
N ARG A 116 7.09 -3.51 14.86
CA ARG A 116 5.80 -2.94 14.42
C ARG A 116 4.63 -3.74 15.03
N GLN A 117 3.50 -3.09 15.26
CA GLN A 117 2.25 -3.77 15.58
C GLN A 117 1.64 -4.30 14.29
N GLN A 118 1.59 -5.63 14.12
CA GLN A 118 1.27 -6.28 12.84
C GLN A 118 -0.04 -7.06 12.84
N THR A 119 -0.81 -7.05 13.93
CA THR A 119 -2.11 -7.73 14.02
C THR A 119 -3.14 -6.92 14.83
N TYR A 120 -4.42 -7.15 14.53
CA TYR A 120 -5.57 -6.74 15.34
C TYR A 120 -5.99 -7.81 16.38
N TYR A 121 -5.49 -9.04 16.23
CA TYR A 121 -5.95 -10.20 16.98
C TYR A 121 -4.98 -10.57 18.12
N ASP A 122 -5.00 -9.78 19.19
CA ASP A 122 -4.16 -10.02 20.39
C ASP A 122 -4.72 -11.13 21.32
N SER A 123 -5.88 -11.69 20.99
CA SER A 123 -6.50 -12.82 21.70
C SER A 123 -7.31 -13.68 20.74
N GLY A 124 -7.49 -14.98 21.04
CA GLY A 124 -8.05 -15.94 20.09
C GLY A 124 -7.07 -16.20 18.95
N ALA A 125 -6.63 -17.46 18.77
CA ALA A 125 -5.63 -17.82 17.76
C ALA A 125 -6.20 -17.68 16.33
N VAL A 126 -6.25 -16.46 15.82
CA VAL A 126 -6.72 -16.13 14.46
C VAL A 126 -5.53 -16.20 13.51
N HIS A 127 -5.65 -17.05 12.49
CA HIS A 127 -4.64 -17.21 11.45
C HIS A 127 -5.29 -17.01 10.09
N VAL A 128 -5.07 -15.85 9.49
CA VAL A 128 -5.56 -15.55 8.13
C VAL A 128 -4.61 -16.12 7.08
N SER A 129 -5.15 -16.60 5.96
CA SER A 129 -4.32 -16.97 4.82
C SER A 129 -3.64 -15.72 4.24
N PHE A 130 -2.32 -15.80 4.12
CA PHE A 130 -1.49 -14.71 3.58
C PHE A 130 -0.46 -15.21 2.55
N ALA A 131 -0.71 -16.38 1.96
CA ALA A 131 0.14 -16.94 0.90
C ALA A 131 0.23 -15.98 -0.30
N ASP A 132 -0.88 -15.32 -0.64
CA ASP A 132 -0.97 -14.30 -1.69
C ASP A 132 -1.36 -12.95 -1.06
N PRO A 133 -0.39 -12.07 -0.77
CA PRO A 133 -0.63 -10.85 0.03
C PRO A 133 -1.46 -9.80 -0.70
N TYR A 134 -1.46 -9.80 -2.03
CA TYR A 134 -2.12 -8.79 -2.86
C TYR A 134 -3.34 -9.34 -3.59
N CYS A 135 -4.38 -8.52 -3.73
CA CYS A 135 -5.63 -8.90 -4.38
C CYS A 135 -5.44 -9.12 -5.89
N PRO A 136 -5.71 -10.32 -6.44
CA PRO A 136 -5.48 -10.58 -7.86
C PRO A 136 -6.39 -9.76 -8.79
N VAL A 137 -7.61 -9.43 -8.34
CA VAL A 137 -8.53 -8.55 -9.09
C VAL A 137 -7.99 -7.12 -9.16
N GLY A 138 -7.52 -6.59 -8.02
CA GLY A 138 -6.95 -5.24 -7.98
C GLY A 138 -5.66 -5.14 -8.77
N ARG A 139 -4.78 -6.16 -8.72
CA ARG A 139 -3.57 -6.24 -9.56
C ARG A 139 -3.92 -6.16 -11.04
N ARG A 140 -4.90 -6.93 -11.52
CA ARG A 140 -5.36 -6.87 -12.92
C ARG A 140 -5.89 -5.49 -13.30
N ALA A 141 -6.64 -4.83 -12.40
CA ALA A 141 -7.13 -3.47 -12.65
C ALA A 141 -5.97 -2.47 -12.82
N VAL A 142 -4.92 -2.56 -11.99
CA VAL A 142 -3.72 -1.72 -12.12
C VAL A 142 -2.97 -2.00 -13.42
N LEU A 143 -2.76 -3.28 -13.77
CA LEU A 143 -2.06 -3.64 -15.01
C LEU A 143 -2.78 -3.11 -16.24
N ALA A 144 -4.12 -3.20 -16.27
CA ALA A 144 -4.94 -2.65 -17.34
C ALA A 144 -4.92 -1.12 -17.38
N ALA A 145 -4.95 -0.45 -16.22
CA ALA A 145 -4.83 1.01 -16.13
C ALA A 145 -3.43 1.52 -16.55
N GLY A 146 -2.41 0.71 -16.29
CA GLY A 146 -1.01 1.02 -16.57
C GLY A 146 -0.51 0.66 -17.96
N GLU A 147 -1.36 0.16 -18.87
CA GLU A 147 -0.93 -0.39 -20.18
C GLU A 147 0.08 0.53 -20.92
N ARG A 148 -0.15 1.85 -20.90
CA ARG A 148 0.70 2.87 -21.54
C ARG A 148 2.12 2.96 -20.98
N VAL A 149 2.33 2.59 -19.71
CA VAL A 149 3.65 2.54 -19.07
C VAL A 149 4.15 1.11 -18.90
N SER A 150 3.36 0.12 -19.31
CA SER A 150 3.68 -1.31 -19.30
C SER A 150 4.30 -1.76 -17.96
N PRO A 151 3.57 -1.63 -16.83
CA PRO A 151 4.08 -2.01 -15.54
C PRO A 151 4.48 -3.48 -15.53
N VAL A 152 5.56 -3.79 -14.80
CA VAL A 152 6.01 -5.17 -14.59
C VAL A 152 4.96 -5.90 -13.75
N ASP A 153 4.42 -6.99 -14.29
CA ASP A 153 3.50 -7.88 -13.59
C ASP A 153 4.28 -8.88 -12.72
N GLY A 154 4.12 -8.75 -11.40
CA GLY A 154 4.76 -9.61 -10.42
C GLY A 154 6.09 -9.05 -9.91
N GLY A 155 6.60 -9.69 -8.86
CA GLY A 155 7.82 -9.29 -8.17
C GLY A 155 7.65 -9.37 -6.67
N THR A 156 8.71 -9.82 -6.00
CA THR A 156 8.72 -9.95 -4.54
C THR A 156 9.23 -8.65 -3.91
N MET A 157 8.40 -8.01 -3.10
CA MET A 157 8.74 -6.81 -2.34
C MET A 157 9.38 -7.16 -1.01
N VAL A 158 10.66 -6.85 -0.83
CA VAL A 158 11.32 -6.94 0.47
C VAL A 158 10.98 -5.69 1.29
N VAL A 159 10.35 -5.87 2.45
CA VAL A 159 9.94 -4.76 3.32
C VAL A 159 10.89 -4.68 4.50
N VAL A 160 11.76 -3.66 4.53
CA VAL A 160 12.72 -3.43 5.63
C VAL A 160 12.19 -2.46 6.67
N GLU A 161 12.80 -2.46 7.86
CA GLU A 161 12.34 -1.62 8.96
C GLU A 161 12.53 -0.11 8.71
N GLY A 162 13.64 0.27 8.07
CA GLY A 162 14.09 1.66 8.02
C GLY A 162 14.52 2.19 9.41
N PRO A 163 14.69 3.51 9.58
CA PRO A 163 14.55 4.55 8.56
C PRO A 163 15.78 4.68 7.65
N ARG A 164 16.88 3.96 7.94
CA ARG A 164 18.04 3.93 7.04
C ARG A 164 17.73 3.14 5.77
N PHE A 165 18.39 3.49 4.68
CA PHE A 165 18.50 2.63 3.51
C PHE A 165 19.36 1.39 3.81
N SER A 166 19.28 0.39 2.92
CA SER A 166 20.04 -0.85 3.01
C SER A 166 21.54 -0.60 2.87
N THR A 167 22.34 -1.41 3.55
CA THR A 167 23.74 -1.58 3.18
C THR A 167 23.84 -2.37 1.87
N ARG A 168 24.97 -2.27 1.15
CA ARG A 168 25.19 -3.06 -0.08
C ARG A 168 25.07 -4.57 0.15
N ALA A 169 25.50 -5.06 1.31
CA ALA A 169 25.41 -6.47 1.67
C ALA A 169 23.94 -6.90 1.83
N GLU A 170 23.11 -6.07 2.46
CA GLU A 170 21.67 -6.32 2.57
C GLU A 170 20.99 -6.31 1.19
N SER A 171 21.26 -5.32 0.35
CA SER A 171 20.67 -5.26 -1.01
C SER A 171 21.01 -6.50 -1.84
N ARG A 172 22.27 -6.94 -1.82
CA ARG A 172 22.72 -8.17 -2.50
C ARG A 172 22.01 -9.40 -1.95
N TRP A 173 21.95 -9.52 -0.63
CA TRP A 173 21.25 -10.62 0.02
C TRP A 173 19.76 -10.64 -0.33
N PHE A 174 19.10 -9.48 -0.34
CA PHE A 174 17.69 -9.35 -0.73
C PHE A 174 17.43 -9.81 -2.16
N ALA A 175 18.33 -9.47 -3.09
CA ALA A 175 18.26 -9.98 -4.46
C ALA A 175 18.47 -11.51 -4.51
N GLU A 176 19.47 -12.04 -3.79
CA GLU A 176 19.78 -13.48 -3.73
C GLU A 176 18.64 -14.33 -3.17
N ILE A 177 17.85 -13.81 -2.21
CA ILE A 177 16.67 -14.51 -1.67
C ILE A 177 15.41 -14.32 -2.52
N GLY A 178 15.53 -13.78 -3.74
CA GLY A 178 14.44 -13.66 -4.70
C GLY A 178 13.72 -12.32 -4.70
N GLY A 179 14.18 -11.33 -3.93
CA GLY A 179 13.65 -9.97 -3.95
C GLY A 179 13.76 -9.33 -5.34
N SER A 180 12.73 -8.58 -5.72
CA SER A 180 12.69 -7.76 -6.95
C SER A 180 12.85 -6.28 -6.63
N ILE A 181 12.18 -5.84 -5.57
CA ILE A 181 12.12 -4.45 -5.13
C ILE A 181 12.20 -4.41 -3.60
N VAL A 182 12.67 -3.30 -3.05
CA VAL A 182 12.77 -3.07 -1.60
C VAL A 182 12.01 -1.81 -1.21
N ASN A 183 11.25 -1.87 -0.12
CA ASN A 183 10.56 -0.71 0.44
C ASN A 183 10.51 -0.77 1.97
N MET A 184 9.83 0.18 2.60
CA MET A 184 9.70 0.22 4.06
C MET A 184 8.25 0.14 4.56
N THR A 185 7.25 0.06 3.67
CA THR A 185 5.83 0.31 4.01
C THR A 185 4.85 -0.76 3.55
N GLY A 186 5.27 -1.73 2.73
CA GLY A 186 4.37 -2.79 2.25
C GLY A 186 3.80 -3.68 3.36
N HIS A 187 4.54 -3.80 4.48
CA HIS A 187 4.19 -4.56 5.67
C HIS A 187 4.34 -3.69 6.93
N PRO A 188 3.43 -3.75 7.92
CA PRO A 188 2.27 -4.65 8.02
C PRO A 188 1.01 -4.15 7.30
N GLU A 189 1.08 -3.16 6.41
CA GLU A 189 -0.10 -2.61 5.75
C GLU A 189 -0.92 -3.68 4.99
N ALA A 190 -0.26 -4.56 4.23
CA ALA A 190 -0.92 -5.64 3.50
C ALA A 190 -1.55 -6.70 4.41
N VAL A 191 -0.87 -7.14 5.49
CA VAL A 191 -1.41 -8.17 6.39
C VAL A 191 -2.56 -7.62 7.23
N LEU A 192 -2.50 -6.36 7.66
CA LEU A 192 -3.59 -5.71 8.39
C LEU A 192 -4.81 -5.54 7.48
N ALA A 193 -4.62 -5.20 6.20
CA ALA A 193 -5.71 -5.19 5.24
C ALA A 193 -6.36 -6.58 5.08
N ARG A 194 -5.55 -7.65 5.04
CA ARG A 194 -6.03 -9.03 4.99
C ARG A 194 -6.83 -9.41 6.24
N GLU A 195 -6.34 -9.08 7.43
CA GLU A 195 -7.06 -9.34 8.69
C GLU A 195 -8.41 -8.63 8.74
N LEU A 196 -8.58 -7.55 8.00
CA LEU A 196 -9.83 -6.81 7.87
C LEU A 196 -10.71 -7.23 6.69
N ALA A 197 -10.38 -8.32 5.98
CA ALA A 197 -11.07 -8.77 4.77
C ALA A 197 -11.17 -7.69 3.67
N LEU A 198 -10.14 -6.86 3.53
CA LEU A 198 -10.01 -5.83 2.50
C LEU A 198 -9.24 -6.38 1.29
N CYS A 199 -9.64 -5.98 0.09
CA CYS A 199 -8.77 -6.14 -1.07
C CYS A 199 -7.64 -5.11 -0.97
N TYR A 200 -6.38 -5.52 -1.03
CA TYR A 200 -5.23 -4.63 -0.98
C TYR A 200 -4.34 -4.82 -2.20
N THR A 201 -4.00 -3.72 -2.87
CA THR A 201 -3.19 -3.73 -4.09
C THR A 201 -2.10 -2.69 -3.99
N ALA A 202 -0.84 -3.09 -4.16
CA ALA A 202 0.28 -2.17 -4.21
C ALA A 202 0.59 -1.74 -5.65
N ILE A 203 1.00 -0.48 -5.80
CA ILE A 203 1.62 0.02 -7.04
C ILE A 203 3.00 0.54 -6.65
N ALA A 204 4.05 -0.13 -7.07
CA ALA A 204 5.42 0.25 -6.75
C ALA A 204 6.01 1.10 -7.89
N LEU A 205 6.45 2.31 -7.56
CA LEU A 205 7.26 3.14 -8.44
C LEU A 205 8.72 3.01 -8.01
N VAL A 206 9.55 2.46 -8.89
CA VAL A 206 10.98 2.37 -8.62
C VAL A 206 11.60 3.76 -8.72
N THR A 207 12.31 4.18 -7.67
CA THR A 207 12.95 5.51 -7.60
C THR A 207 14.47 5.46 -7.73
N ASP A 208 15.07 4.31 -7.49
CA ASP A 208 16.51 4.08 -7.39
C ASP A 208 16.81 2.59 -7.55
N LEU A 209 18.08 2.18 -7.63
CA LEU A 209 18.54 0.78 -7.68
C LEU A 209 19.06 0.28 -6.32
N ASP A 210 18.50 0.81 -5.22
CA ASP A 210 18.96 0.61 -3.86
C ASP A 210 20.49 0.82 -3.74
N ALA A 211 21.18 0.07 -2.88
CA ALA A 211 22.64 0.05 -2.82
C ALA A 211 23.27 -1.02 -3.74
N GLY A 212 22.49 -1.63 -4.64
CA GLY A 212 22.74 -2.97 -5.17
C GLY A 212 22.37 -3.22 -6.64
N VAL A 213 22.87 -2.39 -7.55
CA VAL A 213 23.28 -2.72 -8.93
C VAL A 213 24.48 -1.79 -9.20
N GLU A 214 25.51 -2.23 -9.93
CA GLU A 214 26.79 -1.50 -10.12
C GLU A 214 26.65 0.03 -10.25
N GLY A 215 26.97 0.76 -9.18
CA GLY A 215 26.88 2.21 -9.09
C GLY A 215 27.69 2.75 -7.91
N GLU A 216 28.45 3.83 -8.15
CA GLU A 216 29.41 4.40 -7.19
C GLU A 216 28.74 5.06 -5.97
N HIS A 217 27.45 5.42 -6.06
CA HIS A 217 26.74 6.17 -5.02
C HIS A 217 25.55 5.37 -4.45
N GLY A 218 25.29 5.51 -3.15
CA GLY A 218 24.12 4.94 -2.48
C GLY A 218 22.91 5.86 -2.55
N VAL A 219 21.71 5.31 -2.32
CA VAL A 219 20.44 6.04 -2.38
C VAL A 219 20.40 7.23 -1.44
N THR A 220 19.88 8.34 -1.94
CA THR A 220 19.54 9.52 -1.15
C THR A 220 18.04 9.82 -1.18
N MET A 221 17.54 10.43 -0.10
CA MET A 221 16.15 10.89 -0.03
C MET A 221 15.80 11.90 -1.15
N SER A 222 16.76 12.72 -1.57
CA SER A 222 16.60 13.67 -2.68
C SER A 222 16.36 12.98 -4.02
N GLU A 223 17.07 11.88 -4.31
CA GLU A 223 16.87 11.13 -5.55
C GLU A 223 15.49 10.47 -5.59
N VAL A 224 15.06 9.91 -4.45
CA VAL A 224 13.73 9.33 -4.29
C VAL A 224 12.65 10.35 -4.65
N PHE A 225 12.71 11.54 -4.07
CA PHE A 225 11.72 12.59 -4.36
C PHE A 225 11.78 13.08 -5.80
N ARG A 226 12.99 13.24 -6.38
CA ARG A 226 13.14 13.69 -7.77
C ARG A 226 12.43 12.75 -8.74
N VAL A 227 12.73 11.46 -8.67
CA VAL A 227 12.12 10.45 -9.57
C VAL A 227 10.62 10.32 -9.31
N PHE A 228 10.19 10.43 -8.06
CA PHE A 228 8.77 10.44 -7.75
C PHE A 228 8.06 11.62 -8.42
N THR A 229 8.56 12.84 -8.27
CA THR A 229 8.00 14.06 -8.89
C THR A 229 7.92 13.93 -10.41
N GLU A 230 8.95 13.37 -11.05
CA GLU A 230 8.98 13.14 -12.51
C GLU A 230 7.89 12.16 -12.98
N ASN A 231 7.38 11.29 -12.10
CA ASN A 231 6.40 10.26 -12.42
C ASN A 231 5.04 10.43 -11.73
N THR A 232 4.85 11.49 -10.91
CA THR A 232 3.60 11.75 -10.19
C THR A 232 2.39 11.81 -11.12
N ALA A 233 2.52 12.45 -12.29
CA ALA A 233 1.41 12.54 -13.25
C ALA A 233 0.99 11.15 -13.76
N LYS A 234 1.95 10.33 -14.20
CA LYS A 234 1.70 8.95 -14.63
C LYS A 234 1.07 8.12 -13.52
N LEU A 235 1.60 8.23 -12.30
CA LEU A 235 1.06 7.52 -11.15
C LEU A 235 -0.39 7.93 -10.86
N ARG A 236 -0.69 9.24 -10.89
CA ARG A 236 -2.06 9.76 -10.71
C ARG A 236 -3.00 9.22 -11.77
N ASP A 237 -2.60 9.20 -13.04
CA ASP A 237 -3.42 8.67 -14.13
C ASP A 237 -3.72 7.17 -13.91
N ILE A 238 -2.72 6.37 -13.56
CA ILE A 238 -2.89 4.94 -13.26
C ILE A 238 -3.82 4.75 -12.07
N LEU A 239 -3.67 5.54 -11.01
CA LEU A 239 -4.52 5.44 -9.81
C LEU A 239 -5.98 5.75 -10.13
N LEU A 240 -6.24 6.86 -10.82
CA LEU A 240 -7.60 7.29 -11.14
C LEU A 240 -8.28 6.30 -12.11
N ASP A 241 -7.56 5.78 -13.10
CA ASP A 241 -8.11 4.75 -14.01
C ASP A 241 -8.24 3.38 -13.31
N THR A 242 -7.38 3.05 -12.34
CA THR A 242 -7.57 1.84 -11.52
C THR A 242 -8.88 1.93 -10.72
N VAL A 243 -9.16 3.09 -10.12
CA VAL A 243 -10.39 3.32 -9.33
C VAL A 243 -11.65 3.05 -10.16
N THR A 244 -11.69 3.49 -11.42
CA THR A 244 -12.84 3.29 -12.31
C THR A 244 -12.97 1.83 -12.76
N ARG A 245 -11.86 1.10 -12.86
CA ARG A 245 -11.80 -0.31 -13.28
C ARG A 245 -12.06 -1.32 -12.17
N LEU A 246 -11.88 -0.95 -10.90
CA LEU A 246 -12.13 -1.85 -9.78
C LEU A 246 -13.62 -2.25 -9.75
N PRO A 247 -13.94 -3.55 -9.76
CA PRO A 247 -15.33 -3.99 -9.78
C PRO A 247 -16.04 -3.62 -8.46
N ALA A 248 -17.36 -3.41 -8.53
CA ALA A 248 -18.18 -3.22 -7.34
C ALA A 248 -18.27 -4.53 -6.54
N GLU A 249 -18.47 -5.65 -7.23
CA GLU A 249 -18.48 -6.99 -6.65
C GLU A 249 -17.06 -7.53 -6.48
N ARG A 250 -16.75 -8.08 -5.32
CA ARG A 250 -15.42 -8.60 -4.98
C ARG A 250 -15.39 -10.12 -5.13
N GLU A 251 -15.19 -10.62 -6.35
CA GLU A 251 -15.16 -12.06 -6.67
C GLU A 251 -13.85 -12.78 -6.29
N CYS A 252 -12.91 -12.08 -5.63
CA CYS A 252 -11.66 -12.70 -5.14
C CYS A 252 -11.84 -13.32 -3.75
N ALA A 253 -10.80 -13.98 -3.23
CA ALA A 253 -10.82 -14.60 -1.89
C ALA A 253 -10.66 -13.61 -0.72
N CYS A 254 -10.44 -12.31 -0.98
CA CYS A 254 -10.25 -11.33 0.11
C CYS A 254 -11.48 -11.17 1.02
N PRO A 255 -12.73 -11.07 0.52
CA PRO A 255 -13.92 -10.88 1.36
C PRO A 255 -14.22 -12.07 2.27
N SER A 256 -13.94 -13.29 1.80
CA SER A 256 -14.20 -14.56 2.51
C SER A 256 -13.02 -15.04 3.34
N THR A 257 -11.95 -14.25 3.46
CA THR A 257 -10.73 -14.66 4.16
C THR A 257 -10.91 -14.93 5.66
N LEU A 258 -12.04 -14.52 6.23
CA LEU A 258 -12.39 -14.71 7.64
C LEU A 258 -13.56 -15.69 7.83
N ASP A 259 -14.07 -16.29 6.74
CA ASP A 259 -15.23 -17.19 6.82
C ASP A 259 -14.91 -18.40 7.69
N GLY A 260 -15.82 -18.71 8.62
CA GLY A 260 -15.63 -19.81 9.58
C GLY A 260 -14.66 -19.50 10.73
N ILE A 261 -14.07 -18.31 10.79
CA ILE A 261 -13.19 -17.88 11.89
C ILE A 261 -14.01 -17.12 12.94
N LYS A 262 -13.94 -17.57 14.20
CA LYS A 262 -14.49 -16.81 15.33
C LYS A 262 -13.53 -15.69 15.72
N LEU A 263 -13.89 -14.45 15.39
CA LEU A 263 -13.07 -13.29 15.69
C LEU A 263 -13.20 -12.88 17.18
N PRO A 264 -12.10 -12.40 17.80
CA PRO A 264 -12.10 -11.91 19.19
C PRO A 264 -12.63 -10.47 19.31
N ILE A 265 -12.81 -9.78 18.19
CA ILE A 265 -13.25 -8.39 18.09
C ILE A 265 -14.31 -8.26 16.99
N ASP A 266 -15.20 -7.28 17.14
CA ASP A 266 -16.11 -6.87 16.08
C ASP A 266 -15.35 -5.98 15.08
N LEU A 267 -15.50 -6.27 13.79
CA LEU A 267 -14.89 -5.45 12.74
C LEU A 267 -15.83 -4.28 12.36
N PRO A 268 -15.30 -3.10 11.98
CA PRO A 268 -16.10 -1.89 11.77
C PRO A 268 -16.92 -1.83 10.45
#